data_AF-A0A6B0B5Z7-F1
#
_entry.id   AF-A0A6B0B5Z7-F1
#
_cell.length_a   1.000
_cell.length_b   1.000
_cell.length_c   1.000
_cell.angle_alpha   90.00
_cell.angle_beta   90.00
_cell.angle_gamma   90.00
#
_symmetry.space_group_name_H-M   'P 1'
#
loop_
_entity.id
_entity.type
_entity.pdbx_description
1 polymer ?
#
loop_
_entity_poly.entity_id
_entity_poly.type
_entity_poly.pdbx_seq_one_letter_code
_entity_poly.pdbx_strand_id
1 'polypeptide(L)'
;MKEVLLLAHENENDERELMPDENIDTLKDACQNLNLTVIKTYTQADDLHYDIEHNIVANLPVILWGDACDYPGLKQSNLDCYSHIDILPHLEMIGA
;
A
#
# COMPACT_ATOMS: atom_id res chain seq x y z
N MET A 1 8.09 16.33 1.52
CA MET A 1 7.15 15.30 2.00
C MET A 1 6.73 14.51 0.77
N LYS A 2 6.82 13.19 0.79
CA LYS A 2 6.42 12.35 -0.38
C LYS A 2 4.99 11.86 -0.16
N GLU A 3 4.20 11.85 -1.21
CA GLU A 3 2.80 11.42 -1.18
C GLU A 3 2.72 9.95 -1.63
N VAL A 4 1.89 9.16 -0.96
CA VAL A 4 1.74 7.72 -1.21
C VAL A 4 0.27 7.29 -1.14
N LEU A 5 -0.02 6.16 -1.78
CA LEU A 5 -1.28 5.43 -1.68
C LEU A 5 -1.04 4.17 -0.85
N LEU A 6 -2.06 3.70 -0.13
CA LEU A 6 -2.00 2.43 0.60
C LEU A 6 -2.92 1.41 -0.05
N LEU A 7 -2.46 0.17 -0.17
CA LEU A 7 -3.30 -0.95 -0.54
C LEU A 7 -3.08 -2.08 0.47
N ALA A 8 -4.15 -2.52 1.13
CA ALA A 8 -4.03 -3.43 2.27
C ALA A 8 -4.87 -4.71 2.18
N HIS A 9 -5.42 -5.04 1.00
CA HIS A 9 -6.23 -6.24 0.83
C HIS A 9 -6.31 -6.70 -0.64
N GLU A 10 -5.94 -7.96 -0.89
CA GLU A 10 -6.32 -8.74 -2.07
C GLU A 10 -5.95 -10.22 -1.87
N ASN A 11 -6.40 -10.89 -0.81
CA ASN A 11 -6.17 -12.34 -0.72
C ASN A 11 -7.31 -13.05 0.02
N GLU A 12 -8.29 -13.52 -0.74
CA GLU A 12 -9.47 -14.29 -0.26
C GLU A 12 -9.09 -15.64 0.41
N ASN A 13 -7.81 -16.03 0.40
CA ASN A 13 -7.32 -17.31 0.91
C ASN A 13 -6.39 -17.18 2.12
N ASP A 14 -6.17 -15.97 2.64
CA ASP A 14 -5.21 -15.73 3.71
C ASP A 14 -5.92 -15.26 4.98
N GLU A 15 -5.60 -15.84 6.13
CA GLU A 15 -6.17 -15.47 7.45
C GLU A 15 -5.96 -13.98 7.79
N ARG A 16 -5.15 -13.27 7.00
CA ARG A 16 -4.99 -11.80 6.94
C ARG A 16 -6.27 -11.02 6.58
N GLU A 17 -7.35 -11.68 6.13
CA GLU A 17 -8.67 -11.05 5.91
C GLU A 17 -9.36 -10.55 7.20
N LEU A 18 -8.90 -10.97 8.39
CA LEU A 18 -9.68 -10.74 9.60
C LEU A 18 -9.75 -9.26 10.02
N MET A 19 -8.80 -8.41 9.60
CA MET A 19 -8.63 -7.03 10.11
C MET A 19 -8.05 -6.03 9.07
N PRO A 20 -8.71 -5.78 7.92
CA PRO A 20 -8.21 -4.87 6.88
C PRO A 20 -8.00 -3.43 7.37
N ASP A 21 -8.86 -2.96 8.28
CA ASP A 21 -8.74 -1.62 8.88
C ASP A 21 -7.49 -1.50 9.77
N GLU A 22 -7.15 -2.55 10.55
CA GLU A 22 -5.95 -2.54 11.39
C GLU A 22 -4.67 -2.59 10.56
N ASN A 23 -4.69 -3.32 9.44
CA ASN A 23 -3.58 -3.35 8.49
C ASN A 23 -3.36 -1.95 7.89
N ILE A 24 -4.44 -1.27 7.49
CA ILE A 24 -4.38 0.11 6.98
C ILE A 24 -3.85 1.05 8.05
N ASP A 25 -4.32 0.97 9.29
CA ASP A 25 -3.88 1.85 10.37
C ASP A 25 -2.40 1.63 10.71
N THR A 26 -1.94 0.38 10.72
CA THR A 26 -0.51 0.05 10.87
C THR A 26 0.33 0.65 9.73
N LEU A 27 -0.14 0.57 8.48
CA LEU A 27 0.53 1.21 7.34
C LEU A 27 0.54 2.73 7.44
N LYS A 28 -0.54 3.35 7.92
CA LYS A 28 -0.59 4.80 8.14
C LYS A 28 0.44 5.22 9.16
N ASP A 29 0.52 4.53 10.30
CA ASP A 29 1.49 4.83 11.36
C ASP A 29 2.92 4.68 10.83
N ALA A 30 3.19 3.60 10.09
CA ALA A 30 4.45 3.43 9.39
C ALA A 30 4.76 4.59 8.44
N CYS A 31 3.82 5.00 7.60
CA CYS A 31 4.00 6.12 6.67
C CYS A 31 4.24 7.45 7.40
N GLN A 32 3.55 7.69 8.52
CA GLN A 32 3.75 8.87 9.34
C GLN A 32 5.17 8.93 9.93
N ASN A 33 5.68 7.80 10.44
CA ASN A 33 7.06 7.70 10.94
C ASN A 33 8.11 8.02 9.86
N LEU A 34 7.74 7.90 8.59
CA LEU A 34 8.59 8.16 7.43
C LEU A 34 8.42 9.54 6.81
N ASN A 35 7.60 10.40 7.41
CA ASN A 35 7.21 11.67 6.82
C ASN A 35 6.59 11.51 5.42
N LEU A 36 5.84 10.42 5.21
CA LEU A 36 5.02 10.18 4.03
C LEU A 36 3.59 10.67 4.29
N THR A 37 2.98 11.27 3.28
CA THR A 37 1.58 11.68 3.32
C THR A 37 0.74 10.62 2.62
N VAL A 38 -0.15 9.97 3.37
CA VAL A 38 -1.13 9.04 2.79
C VAL A 38 -2.25 9.85 2.15
N ILE A 39 -2.41 9.73 0.83
CA ILE A 39 -3.43 10.46 0.07
C ILE A 39 -4.76 9.72 0.07
N LYS A 40 -4.71 8.41 -0.17
CA LYS A 40 -5.88 7.54 -0.19
C LYS A 40 -5.48 6.11 0.14
N THR A 41 -6.43 5.38 0.71
CA THR A 41 -6.27 3.98 1.11
C THR A 41 -7.25 3.12 0.33
N TYR A 42 -6.79 1.94 -0.05
CA TYR A 42 -7.53 0.99 -0.85
C TYR A 42 -7.51 -0.37 -0.17
N THR A 43 -8.63 -1.06 -0.31
CA THR A 43 -8.77 -2.47 0.07
C THR A 43 -8.91 -3.35 -1.16
N GLN A 44 -8.94 -2.81 -2.38
CA GLN A 44 -9.01 -3.60 -3.60
C GLN A 44 -8.13 -2.94 -4.67
N ALA A 45 -7.37 -3.74 -5.41
CA ALA A 45 -6.53 -3.24 -6.49
C ALA A 45 -7.37 -2.63 -7.64
N ASP A 46 -8.58 -3.13 -7.86
CA ASP A 46 -9.49 -2.61 -8.90
C ASP A 46 -9.90 -1.16 -8.63
N ASP A 47 -10.24 -0.81 -7.38
CA ASP A 47 -10.56 0.57 -7.00
C ASP A 47 -9.37 1.51 -7.16
N LEU A 48 -8.16 1.02 -6.84
CA LEU A 48 -6.92 1.76 -7.04
C LEU A 48 -6.66 2.01 -8.53
N HIS A 49 -6.81 1.00 -9.37
CA HIS A 49 -6.63 1.15 -10.82
C HIS A 49 -7.67 2.10 -11.40
N TYR A 50 -8.94 1.92 -11.03
CA TYR A 50 -10.02 2.78 -11.50
C TYR A 50 -9.72 4.25 -11.21
N ASP A 51 -9.29 4.56 -9.98
CA ASP A 51 -8.98 5.93 -9.60
C ASP A 51 -7.79 6.51 -10.38
N ILE A 52 -6.75 5.71 -10.63
CA ILE A 52 -5.56 6.16 -11.38
C ILE A 52 -5.90 6.35 -12.86
N GLU A 53 -6.60 5.40 -13.48
CA GLU A 53 -7.00 5.44 -14.89
C GLU A 53 -7.94 6.62 -15.18
N HIS A 54 -8.85 6.92 -14.26
CA HIS A 54 -9.78 8.05 -14.37
C HIS A 54 -9.23 9.39 -13.84
N ASN A 55 -7.95 9.47 -13.49
CA ASN A 55 -7.30 10.66 -12.93
C ASN A 55 -8.02 11.22 -11.69
N ILE A 56 -8.64 10.36 -10.88
CA ILE A 56 -9.23 10.69 -9.58
C ILE A 56 -8.11 10.89 -8.56
N VAL A 57 -7.05 10.06 -8.64
CA VAL A 57 -5.80 10.23 -7.90
C VAL A 57 -4.62 10.26 -8.85
N ALA A 58 -3.52 10.89 -8.43
CA ALA A 58 -2.27 10.85 -9.18
C ALA A 58 -1.66 9.44 -9.10
N ASN A 59 -0.91 9.05 -10.13
CA ASN A 59 -0.11 7.84 -10.13
C ASN A 59 1.09 8.02 -9.19
N LEU A 60 0.87 7.70 -7.91
CA LEU A 60 1.81 7.82 -6.81
C LEU A 60 2.33 6.43 -6.38
N PRO A 61 3.46 6.37 -5.66
CA PRO A 61 3.92 5.14 -5.03
C PRO A 61 2.85 4.50 -4.16
N VAL A 62 2.70 3.18 -4.26
CA VAL A 62 1.71 2.40 -3.51
C VAL A 62 2.43 1.55 -2.48
N ILE A 63 2.09 1.71 -1.20
CA ILE A 63 2.59 0.85 -0.13
C ILE A 63 1.59 -0.27 0.12
N LEU A 64 2.08 -1.51 0.11
CA LEU A 64 1.28 -2.72 0.18
C LEU A 64 1.35 -3.38 1.56
N TRP A 65 0.22 -3.86 2.07
CA TRP A 65 0.21 -4.85 3.15
C TRP A 65 0.48 -6.25 2.58
N GLY A 66 1.58 -6.87 2.97
CA GLY A 66 2.08 -8.11 2.36
C GLY A 66 3.03 -7.85 1.20
N ASP A 67 3.24 -8.86 0.38
CA ASP A 67 4.11 -8.80 -0.80
C ASP A 67 3.32 -8.38 -2.04
N ALA A 68 3.98 -7.80 -3.05
CA ALA A 68 3.33 -7.54 -4.34
C ALA A 68 2.75 -8.81 -5.00
N CYS A 69 3.29 -9.98 -4.66
CA CYS A 69 2.78 -11.28 -5.09
C CYS A 69 1.38 -11.60 -4.55
N ASP A 70 1.02 -11.03 -3.40
CA ASP A 70 -0.31 -11.16 -2.78
C ASP A 70 -1.39 -10.42 -3.58
N TYR A 71 -1.01 -9.52 -4.50
CA TYR A 71 -1.93 -8.69 -5.27
C TYR A 71 -1.89 -9.05 -6.76
N PRO A 72 -2.61 -10.10 -7.21
CA PRO A 72 -2.62 -10.50 -8.61
C PRO A 72 -3.13 -9.38 -9.53
N GLY A 73 -4.05 -8.53 -9.06
CA GLY A 73 -4.50 -7.34 -9.79
C GLY A 73 -3.35 -6.39 -10.14
N LEU A 74 -2.32 -6.28 -9.30
CA LEU A 74 -1.18 -5.39 -9.52
C LEU A 74 -0.14 -5.93 -10.51
N LYS A 75 -0.15 -7.24 -10.85
CA LYS A 75 0.90 -7.87 -11.68
C LYS A 75 1.01 -7.32 -13.09
N GLN A 76 -0.01 -6.62 -13.59
CA GLN A 76 -0.04 -6.06 -14.95
C GLN A 76 0.10 -4.53 -14.98
N SER A 77 0.28 -3.90 -13.83
CA SER A 77 0.20 -2.45 -13.68
C SER A 77 1.59 -1.83 -13.65
N ASN A 78 1.78 -0.67 -14.30
CA ASN A 78 3.01 0.13 -14.23
C ASN A 78 3.11 0.93 -12.92
N LEU A 79 2.52 0.42 -11.84
CA LEU A 79 2.49 1.09 -10.54
C LEU A 79 3.80 0.86 -9.80
N ASP A 80 4.29 1.90 -9.15
CA ASP A 80 5.48 1.83 -8.30
C ASP A 80 5.06 1.30 -6.92
N CYS A 81 5.04 -0.03 -6.78
CA CYS A 81 4.54 -0.72 -5.61
C CYS A 81 5.67 -1.15 -4.67
N TYR A 82 5.44 -0.98 -3.38
CA TYR A 82 6.39 -1.32 -2.34
C TYR A 82 5.74 -2.13 -1.23
N SER A 83 6.27 -3.31 -0.93
CA SER A 83 5.83 -4.09 0.22
C SER A 83 6.22 -3.40 1.51
N HIS A 84 5.30 -3.32 2.48
CA HIS A 84 5.66 -2.92 3.83
C HIS A 84 6.64 -3.90 4.49
N ILE A 85 6.66 -5.18 4.11
CA ILE A 85 7.59 -6.19 4.65
C ILE A 85 9.01 -5.88 4.19
N ASP A 86 9.19 -5.46 2.94
CA ASP A 86 10.51 -5.11 2.40
C ASP A 86 10.93 -3.71 2.81
N ILE A 87 10.00 -2.76 2.87
CA ILE A 87 10.30 -1.38 3.18
C ILE A 87 10.52 -1.16 4.68
N LEU A 88 9.71 -1.73 5.58
CA LEU A 88 9.81 -1.47 7.03
C LEU A 88 11.17 -1.81 7.65
N PRO A 89 11.81 -2.98 7.36
CA PRO A 89 13.11 -3.31 7.92
C PRO A 89 14.22 -2.37 7.45
N HIS A 90 14.12 -1.87 6.21
CA HIS A 90 15.06 -0.88 5.70
C HIS A 90 14.90 0.49 6.38
N LEU A 91 13.74 0.78 6.96
CA LEU A 91 13.44 2.05 7.61
C LEU A 91 13.81 2.09 9.08
N GLU A 92 13.67 0.97 9.80
CA GLU A 92 14.23 0.83 11.16
C GLU A 92 15.74 1.05 11.17
N MET A 93 16.44 0.71 10.08
CA MET A 93 17.87 0.98 9.92
C MET A 93 18.21 2.45 9.57
N ILE A 94 17.26 3.24 9.10
CA ILE A 94 17.46 4.65 8.73
C ILE A 94 16.99 5.59 9.85
N GLY A 95 16.19 5.08 10.80
CA GLY A 95 15.82 5.76 12.05
C GLY A 95 16.85 5.54 13.16
N ALA A 96 17.93 6.32 13.14
CA ALA A 96 18.78 6.61 14.29
C ALA A 96 18.53 8.04 14.79
#